data_AF-A0A1I2NPZ8-F1
#
_entry.id   AF-A0A1I2NPZ8-F1
#
_cell.length_a   1.000
_cell.length_b   1.000
_cell.length_c   1.000
_cell.angle_alpha   90.00
_cell.angle_beta   90.00
_cell.angle_gamma   90.00
#
_symmetry.space_group_name_H-M   'P 1'
#
loop_
_entity.id
_entity.type
_entity.pdbx_description
1 polymer ?
#
loop_
_entity_poly.entity_id
_entity_poly.type
_entity_poly.pdbx_seq_one_letter_code
_entity_poly.pdbx_strand_id
1 'polypeptide(L)' 'MALNRDFCEARAREAAVAAADATLENVRERALRSEAAWRAMSERILETERAREAKEIARAAS' A
#
# COMPACT_ATOMS: atom_id res chain seq x y z
N MET A 1 0.90 14.83 6.91
CA MET A 1 1.16 13.37 6.82
C MET A 1 1.93 13.11 5.52
N ALA A 2 3.05 12.38 5.55
CA ALA A 2 3.76 12.00 4.34
C ALA A 2 3.18 10.70 3.75
N LEU A 3 3.18 10.55 2.43
CA LEU A 3 2.81 9.31 1.77
C LEU A 3 3.95 8.30 1.95
N ASN A 4 3.81 7.39 2.90
CA ASN A 4 4.77 6.32 3.19
C ASN A 4 4.06 4.96 3.21
N ARG A 5 4.85 3.88 3.32
CA ARG A 5 4.35 2.50 3.31
C ARG A 5 3.29 2.28 4.38
N ASP A 6 3.56 2.64 5.62
CA ASP A 6 2.65 2.43 6.76
C ASP A 6 1.32 3.17 6.58
N PHE A 7 1.36 4.38 6.03
CA PHE A 7 0.16 5.14 5.70
C PHE A 7 -0.67 4.43 4.63
N CYS A 8 -0.05 3.98 3.54
CA CYS A 8 -0.74 3.23 2.50
C CYS A 8 -1.34 1.92 3.06
N GLU A 9 -0.63 1.21 3.92
CA GLU A 9 -1.14 -0.02 4.56
C GLU A 9 -2.30 0.26 5.52
N ALA A 10 -2.25 1.34 6.30
CA ALA A 10 -3.37 1.75 7.14
C ALA A 10 -4.62 2.02 6.31
N ARG A 11 -4.49 2.76 5.20
CA ARG A 11 -5.60 3.06 4.28
C ARG A 11 -6.13 1.81 3.57
N ALA A 12 -5.25 0.87 3.22
CA ALA A 12 -5.67 -0.42 2.68
C ALA A 12 -6.49 -1.22 3.70
N ARG A 13 -6.05 -1.29 4.96
CA ARG A 13 -6.79 -1.98 6.04
C ARG A 13 -8.15 -1.33 6.31
N GLU A 14 -8.22 -0.01 6.37
CA GLU A 14 -9.47 0.72 6.55
C GLU A 14 -10.46 0.44 5.41
N ALA A 15 -9.99 0.41 4.17
CA ALA A 15 -10.81 0.07 3.01
C ALA A 15 -11.28 -1.40 3.02
N ALA A 16 -10.43 -2.33 3.48
CA ALA A 16 -10.78 -3.73 3.63
C ALA A 16 -11.89 -3.93 4.69
N VAL A 17 -11.78 -3.24 5.83
CA VAL A 17 -12.82 -3.25 6.88
C VAL A 17 -14.13 -2.67 6.32
N ALA A 18 -14.06 -1.53 5.62
CA ALA A 18 -15.24 -0.93 4.99
C ALA A 18 -15.90 -1.86 3.95
N ALA A 19 -15.11 -2.66 3.22
CA ALA A 19 -15.63 -3.65 2.29
C ALA A 19 -16.31 -4.83 3.03
N ALA A 20 -15.76 -5.26 4.16
CA ALA A 20 -16.33 -6.33 4.98
C ALA A 20 -17.65 -5.91 5.65
N ASP A 21 -17.75 -4.65 6.08
CA ASP A 21 -18.95 -4.10 6.74
C ASP A 21 -20.03 -3.63 5.74
N ALA A 22 -19.72 -3.60 4.45
CA ALA A 22 -20.65 -3.11 3.43
C ALA A 22 -21.83 -4.08 3.22
N THR A 23 -23.05 -3.56 3.35
CA THR A 23 -24.29 -4.30 3.09
C THR A 23 -24.76 -4.19 1.64
N LEU A 24 -24.23 -3.23 0.88
CA LEU A 24 -24.52 -3.02 -0.53
C LEU A 24 -23.31 -3.41 -1.39
N GLU A 25 -23.54 -4.22 -2.42
CA GLU A 25 -22.47 -4.75 -3.27
C GLU A 25 -21.68 -3.63 -3.96
N ASN A 26 -22.35 -2.59 -4.46
CA ASN A 26 -21.68 -1.46 -5.09
C ASN A 26 -20.75 -0.69 -4.14
N VAL A 27 -21.07 -0.65 -2.84
CA VAL A 27 -20.23 -0.04 -1.80
C VAL A 27 -19.04 -0.95 -1.50
N ARG A 28 -19.28 -2.26 -1.38
CA ARG A 28 -18.24 -3.28 -1.19
C ARG A 28 -17.22 -3.23 -2.31
N GLU A 29 -17.65 -3.28 -3.57
CA GLU A 29 -16.76 -3.22 -4.72
C GLU A 29 -15.94 -1.93 -4.76
N ARG A 30 -16.56 -0.79 -4.43
CA ARG A 30 -15.84 0.49 -4.37
C ARG A 30 -14.77 0.47 -3.27
N ALA A 31 -15.07 -0.10 -2.11
CA ALA A 31 -14.12 -0.23 -1.02
C ALA A 31 -12.96 -1.17 -1.40
N LEU A 32 -13.24 -2.31 -2.04
CA LEU A 32 -12.22 -3.22 -2.56
C LEU A 32 -11.31 -2.58 -3.61
N ARG A 33 -11.86 -1.77 -4.52
CA ARG A 33 -11.04 -0.99 -5.47
C ARG A 33 -10.14 0.01 -4.75
N SER A 34 -10.63 0.65 -3.69
CA SER A 34 -9.81 1.54 -2.89
C SER A 34 -8.70 0.78 -2.16
N GLU A 35 -9.00 -0.38 -1.55
CA GLU A 35 -8.01 -1.24 -0.91
C GLU A 35 -6.90 -1.61 -1.90
N ALA A 36 -7.27 -2.09 -3.09
CA ALA A 36 -6.32 -2.48 -4.13
C ALA A 36 -5.39 -1.32 -4.53
N ALA A 37 -5.94 -0.11 -4.69
CA ALA A 37 -5.14 1.07 -5.00
C ALA A 37 -4.13 1.41 -3.88
N TRP A 38 -4.54 1.31 -2.61
CA TRP A 38 -3.66 1.55 -1.47
C TRP A 38 -2.57 0.49 -1.34
N ARG A 39 -2.90 -0.79 -1.57
CA ARG A 39 -1.92 -1.88 -1.59
C ARG A 39 -0.88 -1.68 -2.70
N ALA A 40 -1.32 -1.36 -3.91
CA ALA A 40 -0.41 -1.10 -5.03
C ALA A 40 0.54 0.09 -4.75
N MET A 41 0.06 1.14 -4.08
CA MET A 41 0.93 2.25 -3.66
C MET A 41 1.94 1.82 -2.58
N SER A 42 1.52 1.02 -1.60
CA SER A 42 2.41 0.45 -0.57
C SER A 42 3.53 -0.38 -1.20
N GLU A 43 3.18 -1.26 -2.15
CA GLU A 43 4.12 -2.11 -2.87
C GLU A 43 5.16 -1.31 -3.65
N ARG A 44 4.74 -0.28 -4.39
CA ARG A 44 5.66 0.61 -5.12
C ARG A 44 6.64 1.34 -4.22
N ILE A 45 6.19 1.76 -3.03
CA ILE A 45 7.07 2.39 -2.03
C ILE A 45 8.11 1.36 -1.55
N LEU A 46 7.67 0.16 -1.20
CA LEU A 46 8.56 -0.93 -0.77
C LEU A 46 9.59 -1.31 -1.84
N GLU A 47 9.19 -1.38 -3.10
CA GLU A 47 10.11 -1.63 -4.22
C GLU A 47 11.17 -0.53 -4.34
N THR A 48 10.77 0.73 -4.18
CA THR A 48 11.69 1.88 -4.22
C THR A 48 12.67 1.85 -3.06
N GLU A 49 12.20 1.53 -1.85
CA GLU A 49 13.04 1.38 -0.65
C GLU A 49 14.07 0.26 -0.83
N ARG A 50 13.64 -0.91 -1.29
CA ARG A 50 14.51 -2.06 -1.58
C ARG A 50 15.54 -1.74 -2.65
N ALA A 51 15.14 -1.06 -3.72
CA ALA A 51 16.06 -0.66 -4.79
C ALA A 51 17.12 0.33 -4.29
N ARG A 52 16.75 1.22 -3.36
CA ARG A 52 17.70 2.13 -2.71
C ARG A 52 18.67 1.36 -1.81
N GLU A 53 18.17 0.49 -0.95
CA GLU A 53 19.00 -0.33 -0.06
C GLU A 53 20.00 -1.19 -0.84
N ALA A 54 19.56 -1.83 -1.92
CA ALA A 54 20.44 -2.61 -2.79
C ALA A 54 21.59 -1.78 -3.40
N LYS A 55 21.31 -0.53 -3.79
CA LYS A 55 22.34 0.39 -4.32
C LYS A 55 23.36 0.79 -3.25
N GLU A 56 22.90 1.07 -2.03
CA GLU A 56 23.81 1.42 -0.92
C GLU A 56 24.72 0.24 -0.55
N ILE A 57 24.18 -0.99 -0.52
CA ILE A 57 24.97 -2.21 -0.31
C ILE A 57 26.02 -2.38 -1.41
N ALA A 58 25.62 -2.23 -2.69
CA ALA A 58 26.55 -2.36 -3.82
C ALA A 58 27.67 -1.32 -3.77
N ARG A 59 27.36 -0.09 -3.35
CA ARG A 59 28.36 0.99 -3.19
C ARG A 59 29.28 0.74 -1.99
N ALA A 60 28.79 0.19 -0.89
CA ALA A 60 29.61 -0.11 0.27
C ALA A 60 30.56 -1.31 0.04
N ALA A 61 30.23 -2.18 -0.92
CA ALA A 61 31.04 -3.33 -1.31
C ALA A 61 32.07 -3.04 -2.41
N SER A 62 32.07 -1.84 -3.01
CA SER A 62 33.04 -1.38 -4.02
C SER A 62 34.16 -0.56 -3.41
#